data_AF-A0A511N070-F1
#
_entry.id   AF-A0A511N070-F1
#
_cell.length_a   1.000
_cell.length_b   1.000
_cell.length_c   1.000
_cell.angle_alpha   90.00
_cell.angle_beta   90.00
_cell.angle_gamma   90.00
#
_symmetry.space_group_name_H-M   'P 1'
#
loop_
_entity.id
_entity.type
_entity.pdbx_description
1 polymer ?
#
loop_
_entity_poly.entity_id
_entity_poly.type
_entity_poly.pdbx_seq_one_letter_code
_entity_poly.pdbx_strand_id
1 'polypeptide(L)'
;MNQNLSILHLRGYSRTERAEIAQYRILSGCTVEPPTLGEILHTVRGNRQVNEDYRNIIHTLAANGLVSVEQVRRVGFVYAYQYSLTPVGEAQLDRWFVQYGPLSEIQARRAQ
;
A
#
# COMPACT_ATOMS: atom_id res chain seq x y z
N MET A 1 -7.59 14.66 10.32
CA MET A 1 -6.82 14.07 9.19
C MET A 1 -7.75 13.88 8.01
N ASN A 2 -7.69 14.77 7.03
CA ASN A 2 -8.50 14.70 5.81
C ASN A 2 -7.71 13.91 4.76
N GLN A 3 -7.78 12.57 4.80
CA GLN A 3 -7.19 11.76 3.73
C GLN A 3 -8.08 11.93 2.50
N ASN A 4 -7.50 12.57 1.48
CA ASN A 4 -8.13 12.84 0.20
C ASN A 4 -8.13 11.53 -0.60
N LEU A 5 -9.04 10.62 -0.24
CA LEU A 5 -9.23 9.29 -0.84
C LEU A 5 -9.78 9.34 -2.28
N SER A 6 -9.68 10.49 -2.96
CA SER A 6 -10.02 10.69 -4.37
C SER A 6 -9.17 9.85 -5.33
N ILE A 7 -8.17 9.13 -4.81
CA ILE A 7 -7.24 8.28 -5.55
C ILE A 7 -7.90 7.02 -6.14
N LEU A 8 -9.03 6.59 -5.58
CA LEU A 8 -9.73 5.36 -5.99
C LEU A 8 -11.21 5.67 -6.27
N HIS A 9 -11.52 5.99 -7.52
CA HIS A 9 -12.89 5.89 -8.06
C HIS A 9 -13.28 4.41 -8.18
N LEU A 10 -13.52 3.75 -7.04
CA LEU A 10 -14.03 2.38 -6.96
C LEU A 10 -15.52 2.46 -6.70
N ARG A 11 -16.33 2.11 -7.70
CA ARG A 11 -17.79 2.03 -7.54
C ARG A 11 -18.15 0.86 -6.63
N GLY A 12 -19.18 1.04 -5.81
CA GLY A 12 -19.68 0.01 -4.90
C GLY A 12 -18.93 -0.12 -3.56
N TYR A 13 -17.94 0.74 -3.29
CA TYR A 13 -17.21 0.76 -2.02
C TYR A 13 -17.43 2.08 -1.27
N SER A 14 -17.64 1.97 0.04
CA SER A 14 -17.68 3.09 0.97
C SER A 14 -16.34 3.85 1.03
N ARG A 15 -16.32 4.97 1.72
CA ARG A 15 -15.08 5.74 1.94
C ARG A 15 -14.05 4.92 2.73
N THR A 16 -14.51 4.17 3.73
CA THR A 16 -13.67 3.33 4.59
C THR A 16 -13.06 2.19 3.80
N GLU A 17 -13.87 1.45 3.03
CA GLU A 17 -13.38 0.35 2.21
C GLU A 17 -12.38 0.83 1.16
N ARG A 18 -12.57 2.02 0.58
CA ARG A 18 -11.59 2.61 -0.33
C ARG A 18 -10.26 2.92 0.34
N ALA A 19 -10.26 3.31 1.62
CA ALA A 19 -9.04 3.51 2.40
C ALA A 19 -8.35 2.18 2.72
N GLU A 20 -9.12 1.15 3.06
CA GLU A 20 -8.61 -0.20 3.31
C GLU A 20 -8.04 -0.82 2.03
N ILE A 21 -8.70 -0.65 0.89
CA ILE A 21 -8.19 -1.10 -0.41
C ILE A 21 -6.90 -0.36 -0.80
N ALA A 22 -6.78 0.93 -0.48
CA ALA A 22 -5.54 1.67 -0.70
C ALA A 22 -4.39 1.09 0.14
N GLN A 23 -4.66 0.76 1.41
CA GLN A 23 -3.72 0.06 2.28
C GLN A 23 -3.38 -1.34 1.77
N TYR A 24 -4.39 -2.09 1.33
CA TYR A 24 -4.24 -3.44 0.79
C TYR A 24 -3.30 -3.48 -0.41
N ARG A 25 -3.43 -2.53 -1.34
CA ARG A 25 -2.53 -2.39 -2.50
C ARG A 25 -1.08 -2.14 -2.09
N ILE A 26 -0.85 -1.28 -1.10
CA ILE A 26 0.51 -0.98 -0.63
C ILE A 26 1.11 -2.17 0.11
N LEU A 27 0.31 -2.81 0.97
CA LEU A 27 0.71 -3.98 1.72
C LEU A 27 1.03 -5.17 0.80
N SER A 28 0.24 -5.39 -0.27
CA SER A 28 0.54 -6.42 -1.27
C SER A 28 1.84 -6.16 -2.01
N GLY A 29 2.23 -4.90 -2.16
CA GLY A 29 3.50 -4.53 -2.77
C GLY A 29 4.72 -4.92 -1.93
N CYS A 30 4.55 -5.29 -0.65
CA CYS A 30 5.63 -5.69 0.26
C CYS A 30 5.90 -7.22 0.25
N THR A 31 5.34 -7.96 -0.71
CA THR A 31 5.37 -9.44 -0.76
C THR A 31 6.58 -10.05 -1.45
N VAL A 32 7.39 -9.27 -2.18
CA VAL A 32 8.54 -9.75 -2.96
C VAL A 32 9.76 -8.93 -2.58
N GLU A 33 10.88 -9.58 -2.23
CA GLU A 33 12.22 -9.04 -1.84
C GLU A 33 12.22 -7.61 -1.28
N PRO A 34 12.53 -7.39 0.02
CA PRO A 34 12.17 -6.19 0.76
C PRO A 34 12.21 -4.91 -0.08
N PRO A 35 11.07 -4.46 -0.64
CA PRO A 35 11.12 -3.47 -1.69
C PRO A 35 11.34 -2.10 -1.07
N THR A 36 11.97 -1.23 -1.83
CA THR A 36 11.99 0.19 -1.53
C THR A 36 10.60 0.78 -1.75
N LEU A 37 10.33 1.94 -1.13
CA LEU A 37 9.09 2.67 -1.37
C LEU A 37 8.89 2.98 -2.87
N GLY A 38 9.96 3.24 -3.61
CA GLY A 38 9.88 3.47 -5.06
C GLY A 38 9.36 2.25 -5.82
N GLU A 39 9.84 1.05 -5.47
CA GLU A 39 9.42 -0.21 -6.09
C GLU A 39 7.97 -0.56 -5.73
N ILE A 40 7.57 -0.34 -4.48
CA ILE A 40 6.16 -0.51 -4.06
C ILE A 40 5.25 0.41 -4.89
N LEU A 41 5.59 1.69 -4.99
CA LEU A 41 4.82 2.69 -5.73
C LEU A 41 4.75 2.38 -7.24
N HIS A 42 5.84 1.85 -7.80
CA HIS A 42 5.90 1.39 -9.19
C HIS A 42 4.96 0.21 -9.43
N THR A 43 5.03 -0.82 -8.57
CA THR A 43 4.20 -2.03 -8.63
C THR A 43 2.71 -1.70 -8.54
N VAL A 44 2.33 -0.78 -7.65
CA VAL A 44 0.91 -0.39 -7.46
C VAL A 44 0.40 0.63 -8.49
N ARG A 45 1.20 1.01 -9.50
CA ARG A 45 0.86 1.99 -10.56
C ARG A 45 0.27 3.30 -10.02
N GLY A 46 1.00 3.99 -9.14
CA GLY A 46 0.62 5.32 -8.65
C GLY A 46 0.81 6.43 -9.69
N ASN A 47 -0.12 7.40 -9.76
CA ASN A 47 0.10 8.70 -10.41
C ASN A 47 0.93 9.63 -9.50
N ARG A 48 1.52 10.71 -10.03
CA ARG A 48 2.41 11.60 -9.25
C ARG A 48 1.77 12.22 -7.98
N GLN A 49 0.49 12.59 -8.02
CA GLN A 49 -0.29 13.10 -6.86
C GLN A 49 -0.54 12.00 -5.80
N VAL A 50 -0.60 10.75 -6.25
CA VAL A 50 -0.94 9.58 -5.45
C VAL A 50 0.25 9.13 -4.58
N ASN A 51 1.46 9.60 -4.90
CA ASN A 51 2.68 9.22 -4.20
C ASN A 51 2.73 9.74 -2.76
N GLU A 52 2.25 10.95 -2.45
CA GLU A 52 2.26 11.48 -1.07
C GLU A 52 1.31 10.73 -0.14
N ASP A 53 0.08 10.46 -0.59
CA ASP A 53 -0.88 9.68 0.18
C ASP A 53 -0.39 8.25 0.41
N TYR A 54 0.28 7.64 -0.56
CA TYR A 54 0.88 6.33 -0.38
C TYR A 54 2.09 6.33 0.57
N ARG A 55 2.88 7.42 0.66
CA ARG A 55 3.90 7.55 1.71
C ARG A 55 3.26 7.54 3.10
N ASN A 56 2.18 8.30 3.27
CA ASN A 56 1.47 8.33 4.55
C ASN A 56 0.87 6.97 4.89
N ILE A 57 0.35 6.25 3.90
CA ILE A 57 -0.17 4.89 4.06
C ILE A 57 0.93 3.94 4.54
N ILE A 58 2.11 3.90 3.91
CA ILE A 58 3.14 2.94 4.31
C ILE A 58 3.67 3.22 5.72
N HIS A 59 3.79 4.48 6.12
CA HIS A 59 4.15 4.84 7.49
C HIS A 59 3.07 4.43 8.50
N THR A 60 1.79 4.53 8.12
CA THR A 60 0.68 4.05 8.96
C THR A 60 0.71 2.53 9.10
N LEU A 61 0.96 1.80 8.01
CA LEU A 61 1.11 0.34 8.05
C LEU A 61 2.29 -0.09 8.95
N ALA A 62 3.41 0.63 8.89
CA ALA A 62 4.55 0.40 9.77
C ALA A 62 4.22 0.71 11.25
N ALA A 63 3.56 1.83 11.53
CA ALA A 63 3.14 2.20 12.88
C ALA A 63 2.15 1.18 13.49
N ASN A 64 1.33 0.55 12.64
CA ASN A 64 0.41 -0.51 13.02
C ASN A 64 1.07 -1.90 13.11
N GLY A 65 2.38 -2.00 12.87
CA GLY A 65 3.12 -3.26 12.95
C GLY A 65 2.83 -4.24 11.81
N LEU A 66 2.21 -3.80 10.71
CA LEU A 66 1.92 -4.63 9.54
C LEU A 66 3.15 -4.77 8.63
N VAL A 67 4.06 -3.80 8.69
CA VAL A 67 5.27 -3.74 7.88
C VAL A 67 6.45 -3.37 8.77
N SER A 68 7.56 -4.08 8.63
CA SER A 68 8.86 -3.70 9.20
C SER A 68 9.58 -2.75 8.25
N VAL A 69 10.31 -1.77 8.78
CA VAL A 69 11.09 -0.80 8.00
C VAL A 69 12.56 -0.93 8.39
N GLU A 70 13.41 -1.24 7.41
CA GLU A 70 14.84 -1.38 7.60
C GLU A 70 15.60 -0.36 6.76
N GLN A 71 16.58 0.33 7.36
CA GLN A 71 17.47 1.22 6.63
C GLN A 71 18.63 0.41 6.02
N VAL A 72 18.69 0.31 4.70
CA VAL A 72 19.64 -0.61 4.04
C VAL A 72 20.83 0.06 3.38
N ARG A 73 20.71 1.33 2.98
CA ARG A 73 21.81 2.04 2.32
C ARG A 73 21.69 3.55 2.44
N ARG A 74 22.83 4.22 2.53
CA ARG A 74 22.91 5.67 2.32
C ARG A 74 23.31 5.94 0.87
N VAL A 75 22.47 6.66 0.13
CA VAL A 75 22.76 7.14 -1.23
C VAL A 75 22.92 8.66 -1.16
N GLY A 76 24.16 9.12 -1.00
CA GLY A 76 24.48 10.54 -0.79
C GLY A 76 23.94 11.06 0.55
N PHE A 77 23.00 12.03 0.51
CA PHE A 77 22.31 12.57 1.69
C PHE A 77 20.97 11.88 2.00
N VAL A 78 20.59 10.86 1.23
CA VAL A 78 19.31 10.18 1.35
C VAL A 78 19.51 8.77 1.89
N TYR A 79 18.70 8.40 2.89
CA TYR A 79 18.61 7.03 3.38
C TYR A 79 17.60 6.24 2.55
N ALA A 80 18.01 5.07 2.08
CA ALA A 80 17.15 4.08 1.44
C ALA A 80 16.60 3.13 2.50
N TYR A 81 15.28 2.92 2.46
CA TYR A 81 14.56 2.03 3.35
C TYR A 81 13.95 0.89 2.56
N GLN A 82 13.99 -0.31 3.12
CA GLN A 82 13.27 -1.49 2.66
C GLN A 82 12.12 -1.80 3.61
N TYR A 83 11.08 -2.41 3.06
CA TYR A 83 9.85 -2.70 3.76
C TYR A 83 9.57 -4.18 3.67
N SER A 84 9.27 -4.84 4.79
CA SER A 84 8.99 -6.29 4.81
C SER A 84 7.68 -6.55 5.53
N LEU A 85 6.89 -7.51 5.05
CA LEU A 85 5.71 -7.95 5.79
C LEU A 85 6.11 -8.54 7.15
N THR A 86 5.34 -8.19 8.17
CA THR A 86 5.37 -8.91 9.45
C THR A 86 4.35 -10.06 9.40
N PRO A 87 4.40 -11.03 10.33
CA PRO A 87 3.34 -12.04 10.44
C PRO A 87 1.93 -11.45 10.61
N VAL A 88 1.82 -10.28 11.27
CA VAL A 88 0.55 -9.56 11.42
C VAL A 88 0.12 -8.95 10.07
N GLY A 89 1.08 -8.42 9.31
CA GLY A 89 0.88 -7.94 7.95
C GLY A 89 0.37 -9.01 7.00
N GLU A 90 0.99 -10.20 7.03
CA GLU A 90 0.57 -11.36 6.23
C GLU A 90 -0.87 -11.77 6.56
N ALA A 91 -1.19 -11.94 7.84
CA ALA A 91 -2.55 -12.28 8.26
C ALA A 91 -3.59 -11.18 7.90
N GLN A 92 -3.19 -9.92 7.87
CA GLN A 92 -4.05 -8.83 7.41
C GLN A 92 -4.25 -8.87 5.89
N LEU A 93 -3.19 -9.20 5.13
CA LEU A 93 -3.23 -9.35 3.69
C LEU A 93 -4.20 -10.47 3.28
N ASP A 94 -4.14 -11.61 3.96
CA ASP A 94 -5.05 -12.74 3.74
C ASP A 94 -6.51 -12.37 4.05
N ARG A 95 -6.74 -11.66 5.15
CA ARG A 95 -8.09 -11.18 5.50
C ARG A 95 -8.66 -10.25 4.44
N TRP A 96 -7.86 -9.31 3.94
CA TRP A 96 -8.30 -8.41 2.86
C TRP A 96 -8.49 -9.13 1.52
N PHE A 97 -7.68 -10.14 1.22
CA PHE A 97 -7.89 -10.99 0.04
C PHE A 97 -9.24 -11.71 0.11
N VAL A 98 -9.60 -12.29 1.26
CA VAL A 98 -10.91 -12.93 1.47
C VAL A 98 -12.05 -11.92 1.37
N GLN A 99 -11.87 -10.72 1.93
CA GLN A 99 -12.92 -9.70 1.99
C GLN A 99 -13.19 -9.02 0.64
N TYR A 100 -12.15 -8.65 -0.11
CA TYR A 100 -12.28 -7.85 -1.32
C TYR A 100 -11.98 -8.61 -2.61
N GLY A 101 -11.40 -9.81 -2.52
CA GLY A 101 -10.93 -10.57 -3.66
C GLY A 101 -9.58 -10.09 -4.19
N PRO A 102 -9.11 -10.66 -5.31
CA PRO A 102 -7.82 -10.32 -5.90
C PRO A 102 -7.82 -8.86 -6.39
N LEU A 103 -6.68 -8.18 -6.22
CA LEU A 103 -6.52 -6.78 -6.62
C LEU A 103 -6.80 -6.53 -8.12
N SER A 104 -6.62 -7.53 -8.99
CA SER A 104 -6.96 -7.45 -10.42
C SER A 104 -8.46 -7.26 -10.64
N GLU A 105 -9.33 -7.92 -9.87
CA GLU A 105 -10.78 -7.75 -9.94
C GLU A 105 -11.23 -6.38 -9.42
N ILE A 106 -10.58 -5.88 -8.36
CA ILE A 106 -10.82 -4.53 -7.83
C ILE A 106 -10.43 -3.48 -8.88
N GLN A 107 -9.32 -3.68 -9.59
CA GLN A 107 -8.88 -2.79 -10.67
C GLN A 107 -9.86 -2.77 -11.86
N ALA A 108 -10.48 -3.91 -12.19
CA ALA A 108 -11.49 -3.97 -13.25
C ALA A 108 -12.74 -3.12 -12.94
N ARG A 109 -13.12 -3.00 -11.65
CA ARG A 109 -14.24 -2.16 -11.20
C ARG A 109 -13.99 -0.65 -11.31
N ARG A 110 -12.75 -0.24 -11.62
CA ARG A 110 -12.37 1.17 -11.87
C ARG A 110 -12.65 1.61 -13.31
N ALA A 111 -12.81 0.68 -14.25
CA ALA A 111 -12.85 0.95 -15.69
C ALA A 111 -14.27 1.10 -16.29
N GLN A 112 -15.32 1.07 -15.47
CA GLN A 112 -16.73 1.23 -15.87
C GLN A 112 -17.32 2.52 -15.28
#